data_AF-A0A835QAN1-F1
#
_entry.id   AF-A0A835QAN1-F1
#
_cell.length_a   1.000
_cell.length_b   1.000
_cell.length_c   1.000
_cell.angle_alpha   90.00
_cell.angle_beta   90.00
_cell.angle_gamma   90.00
#
_symmetry.space_group_name_H-M   'P 1'
#
loop_
_entity.id
_entity.type
_entity.pdbx_description
1 polymer ?
#
loop_
_entity_poly.entity_id
_entity_poly.type
_entity_poly.pdbx_seq_one_letter_code
_entity_poly.pdbx_strand_id
1 'polypeptide(L)'
;MVGKTEAVGYGNSIRFGEGKKDLMAPIVDSEKEAYNLYCDYAHYAGFSVRKGKKTYFIGTKNIKAKEFLCSKAGFKEEETDAAYS
;
A
#
# COMPACT_ATOMS: atom_id res chain seq x y z
N MET A 1 12.59 10.24 -23.99
CA MET A 1 11.96 11.25 -23.11
C MET A 1 11.18 10.50 -22.04
N VAL A 2 11.77 10.27 -20.86
CA VAL A 2 11.04 9.64 -19.75
C VAL A 2 10.32 10.76 -19.01
N GLY A 3 8.98 10.74 -19.10
CA GLY A 3 8.12 11.76 -18.51
C GLY A 3 8.31 11.86 -17.01
N LYS A 4 8.50 13.09 -16.52
CA LYS A 4 8.41 13.45 -15.11
C LYS A 4 7.03 13.06 -14.59
N THR A 5 6.98 12.26 -13.54
CA THR A 5 5.82 12.23 -12.64
C THR A 5 6.15 13.13 -11.45
N GLU A 6 5.71 14.38 -11.53
CA GLU A 6 5.72 15.30 -10.41
C GLU A 6 4.74 14.77 -9.35
N ALA A 7 5.28 14.32 -8.22
CA ALA A 7 4.47 14.01 -7.05
C ALA A 7 4.11 15.33 -6.36
N VAL A 8 2.97 15.91 -6.73
CA VAL A 8 2.34 16.98 -5.95
C VAL A 8 1.09 16.41 -5.28
N GLY A 9 1.13 16.37 -3.95
CA GLY A 9 0.03 15.90 -3.12
C GLY A 9 0.27 16.24 -1.66
N TYR A 10 0.08 17.52 -1.32
CA TYR A 10 -0.10 18.00 0.04
C TYR A 10 -1.32 17.32 0.69
N GLY A 11 -1.14 16.82 1.90
CA GLY A 11 -2.19 16.26 2.75
C GLY A 11 -1.56 15.46 3.87
N ASN A 12 -1.29 16.13 5.00
CA ASN A 12 -0.67 15.62 6.22
C ASN A 12 0.28 14.42 6.05
N SER A 13 1.57 14.71 5.87
CA SER A 13 2.63 13.73 6.09
C SER A 13 2.51 13.22 7.52
N ILE A 14 1.95 12.03 7.71
CA ILE A 14 2.07 11.30 8.96
C ILE A 14 3.56 10.98 9.06
N ARG A 15 4.29 11.85 9.75
CA ARG A 15 5.67 11.59 10.11
C ARG A 15 5.64 10.31 10.92
N PHE A 16 6.14 9.22 10.36
CA PHE A 16 6.33 7.95 11.06
C PHE A 16 7.41 8.15 12.12
N GLY A 17 7.03 8.84 13.21
CA GLY A 17 7.79 8.93 14.44
C GLY A 17 7.61 7.63 15.21
N GLU A 18 8.67 7.24 15.90
CA GLU A 18 8.78 6.00 16.69
C GLU A 18 7.58 5.84 17.65
N GLY A 19 6.63 4.99 17.26
CA GLY A 19 5.42 4.78 18.04
C GLY A 19 4.40 3.97 17.26
N LYS A 20 4.50 2.63 17.34
CA LYS A 20 3.55 1.65 16.77
C LYS A 20 2.15 1.77 17.41
N LYS A 21 1.42 2.85 17.16
CA LYS A 21 0.02 2.98 17.60
C LYS A 21 -0.79 3.49 16.42
N ASP A 22 -1.73 2.64 15.99
CA ASP A 22 -2.87 2.97 15.11
C ASP A 22 -2.65 2.93 13.58
N LEU A 23 -1.78 2.03 13.08
CA LEU A 23 -1.77 1.66 11.64
C LEU A 23 -2.97 0.78 11.24
N MET A 24 -3.76 0.29 12.19
CA MET A 24 -4.88 -0.61 11.92
C MET A 24 -6.18 0.19 11.81
N ALA A 25 -6.67 0.32 10.58
CA ALA A 25 -7.97 0.89 10.20
C ALA A 25 -8.12 2.43 10.23
N PRO A 26 -7.26 3.21 9.53
CA PRO A 26 -7.59 4.59 9.22
C PRO A 26 -8.87 4.66 8.37
N ILE A 27 -9.80 5.52 8.76
CA ILE A 27 -10.97 5.88 7.94
C ILE A 27 -10.51 6.95 6.95
N VAL A 28 -10.76 6.73 5.67
CA VAL A 28 -10.41 7.64 4.57
C VAL A 28 -11.59 7.82 3.64
N ASP A 29 -11.64 8.97 2.97
CA ASP A 29 -12.78 9.37 2.16
C ASP A 29 -12.66 8.91 0.70
N SER A 30 -11.51 8.34 0.30
CA SER A 30 -11.23 7.93 -1.08
C SER A 30 -10.36 6.68 -1.20
N GLU A 31 -10.58 5.90 -2.27
CA GLU A 31 -9.69 4.80 -2.68
C GLU A 31 -8.25 5.29 -2.89
N LYS A 32 -8.06 6.52 -3.38
CA LYS A 32 -6.73 7.09 -3.64
C LYS A 32 -5.97 7.33 -2.33
N GLU A 33 -6.66 7.86 -1.31
CA GLU A 33 -6.08 8.09 0.01
C GLU A 33 -5.73 6.78 0.71
N ALA A 34 -6.64 5.79 0.63
CA ALA A 34 -6.38 4.45 1.13
C ALA A 34 -5.12 3.83 0.48
N TYR A 35 -4.96 4.01 -0.83
CA TYR A 35 -3.79 3.53 -1.56
C TYR A 35 -2.50 4.22 -1.11
N ASN A 36 -2.53 5.55 -0.97
CA ASN A 36 -1.36 6.32 -0.56
C ASN A 36 -0.91 5.95 0.87
N LEU A 37 -1.85 5.80 1.81
CA LEU A 37 -1.53 5.34 3.17
C LEU A 37 -0.81 3.99 3.19
N TYR A 38 -1.27 3.04 2.36
CA TYR A 38 -0.62 1.74 2.27
C TYR A 38 0.72 1.81 1.54
N CYS A 39 0.89 2.71 0.56
CA CYS A 39 2.18 2.99 -0.07
C CYS A 39 3.19 3.55 0.93
N ASP A 40 2.77 4.50 1.78
CA ASP A 40 3.64 5.08 2.81
C ASP A 40 4.11 4.00 3.80
N TYR A 41 3.18 3.11 4.21
CA TYR A 41 3.53 1.93 5.00
C TYR A 41 4.49 0.98 4.25
N ALA A 42 4.25 0.73 2.97
CA ALA A 42 5.09 -0.12 2.14
C ALA A 42 6.50 0.43 1.99
N HIS A 43 6.64 1.75 1.82
CA HIS A 43 7.92 2.45 1.78
C HIS A 43 8.66 2.31 3.10
N TYR A 44 7.98 2.51 4.24
CA TYR A 44 8.56 2.29 5.56
C TYR A 44 8.99 0.83 5.78
N ALA A 45 8.18 -0.13 5.34
CA ALA A 45 8.43 -1.56 5.52
C ALA A 45 9.35 -2.18 4.46
N GLY A 46 9.74 -1.44 3.42
CA GLY A 46 10.67 -1.89 2.38
C GLY A 46 10.07 -2.81 1.32
N PHE A 47 8.80 -2.63 0.96
CA PHE A 47 8.17 -3.37 -0.14
C PHE A 47 7.39 -2.44 -1.09
N SER A 48 6.94 -2.96 -2.23
CA SER A 48 6.07 -2.23 -3.17
C SER A 48 4.63 -2.75 -3.11
N VAL A 49 3.67 -1.88 -3.42
CA VAL A 49 2.24 -2.21 -3.37
C VAL A 49 1.74 -2.73 -4.71
N ARG A 50 0.91 -3.77 -4.69
CA ARG A 50 0.15 -4.27 -5.83
C ARG A 50 -1.35 -4.11 -5.59
N LYS A 51 -2.08 -3.78 -6.65
CA LYS A 51 -3.55 -3.69 -6.61
C LYS A 51 -4.14 -5.09 -6.71
N GLY A 52 -4.85 -5.50 -5.68
CA GLY A 52 -5.52 -6.80 -5.59
C GLY A 52 -6.96 -6.75 -6.10
N LYS A 53 -7.80 -7.60 -5.50
CA LYS A 53 -9.20 -7.74 -5.89
C LYS A 53 -9.99 -6.45 -5.62
N LYS A 54 -11.01 -6.24 -6.46
CA LYS A 54 -12.06 -5.24 -6.25
C LYS A 54 -13.39 -5.98 -6.18
N THR A 55 -14.22 -5.65 -5.19
CA THR A 55 -15.57 -6.19 -5.03
C THR A 55 -16.59 -5.06 -5.15
N TYR A 56 -17.78 -5.41 -5.63
CA TYR A 56 -18.86 -4.47 -5.87
C TYR A 56 -20.10 -4.85 -5.06
N PHE A 57 -20.95 -3.88 -4.75
CA PHE A 57 -22.27 -4.17 -4.22
C PHE A 57 -23.11 -4.88 -5.28
N ILE A 58 -23.86 -5.90 -4.87
CA ILE A 58 -24.68 -6.73 -5.77
C ILE A 58 -25.63 -5.82 -6.55
N GLY A 59 -25.66 -5.98 -7.87
CA GLY A 59 -26.54 -5.21 -8.77
C GLY A 59 -26.10 -3.76 -9.01
N THR A 60 -24.94 -3.33 -8.51
CA THR A 60 -24.44 -1.96 -8.75
C THR A 60 -23.00 -1.96 -9.24
N LYS A 61 -22.53 -0.81 -9.73
CA LYS A 61 -21.11 -0.56 -10.05
C LYS A 61 -20.36 0.10 -8.89
N ASN A 62 -20.98 0.22 -7.71
CA ASN A 62 -20.35 0.83 -6.54
C ASN A 62 -19.36 -0.14 -5.92
N ILE A 63 -18.12 0.33 -5.70
CA ILE A 63 -17.06 -0.46 -5.09
C ILE A 63 -17.41 -0.69 -3.61
N LYS A 64 -17.45 -1.96 -3.21
CA LYS A 64 -17.68 -2.39 -1.82
C LYS A 64 -16.38 -2.51 -1.05
N ALA A 65 -15.35 -3.09 -1.67
CA ALA A 65 -14.03 -3.23 -1.08
C ALA A 65 -12.94 -3.29 -2.16
N LYS A 66 -11.76 -2.79 -1.79
CA LYS A 66 -10.56 -2.78 -2.62
C LYS A 66 -9.38 -3.31 -1.81
N GLU A 67 -8.67 -4.27 -2.37
CA GLU A 67 -7.48 -4.85 -1.75
C GLU A 67 -6.20 -4.24 -2.31
N PHE A 68 -5.26 -3.94 -1.42
CA PHE A 68 -3.89 -3.57 -1.74
C PHE A 68 -2.95 -4.55 -1.02
N LEU A 69 -2.06 -5.16 -1.77
CA LEU A 69 -1.24 -6.29 -1.32
C LEU A 69 0.24 -5.91 -1.40
N CYS A 70 1.07 -6.47 -0.52
CA CYS A 70 2.52 -6.31 -0.66
C CYS A 70 3.04 -7.08 -1.88
N SER A 71 4.21 -6.69 -2.39
CA SER A 71 4.88 -7.33 -3.52
C SER A 71 5.38 -8.75 -3.24
N LYS A 72 5.50 -9.13 -1.97
CA LYS A 72 5.88 -10.49 -1.57
C LYS A 72 4.68 -11.39 -1.26
N ALA A 73 3.47 -10.85 -1.20
CA ALA A 73 2.28 -11.63 -0.88
C ALA A 73 2.06 -12.74 -1.91
N GLY A 74 1.96 -13.99 -1.45
CA GLY A 74 1.77 -15.17 -2.29
C GLY A 74 3.04 -15.71 -2.97
N PHE A 75 4.19 -15.09 -2.74
CA PHE A 75 5.50 -15.64 -3.14
C PHE A 75 6.05 -16.46 -1.98
N LYS A 76 6.70 -17.58 -2.28
CA LYS A 76 7.52 -18.27 -1.28
C LYS A 76 8.63 -17.31 -0.87
N GLU A 77 8.96 -17.27 0.41
CA GLU A 77 10.18 -16.60 0.84
C GLU A 77 11.32 -17.26 0.07
N GLU A 78 11.98 -16.47 -0.74
CA GLU A 78 13.26 -16.86 -1.32
C GLU A 78 14.15 -17.08 -0.10
N GLU A 79 14.42 -18.34 0.26
CA GLU A 79 15.48 -18.65 1.21
C GLU A 79 16.72 -18.01 0.60
N THR A 80 17.11 -16.86 1.15
CA THR A 80 18.42 -16.32 0.86
C THR A 80 19.38 -17.32 1.47
N ASP A 81 19.85 -18.25 0.65
CA ASP A 81 21.03 -19.05 0.92
C ASP A 81 22.20 -18.07 1.07
N ALA A 82 22.28 -17.46 2.24
CA ALA A 82 23.48 -16.84 2.76
C ALA A 82 24.46 -17.98 3.08
N ALA A 83 24.88 -18.71 2.05
CA ALA A 83 26.18 -19.33 1.99
C ALA A 83 27.19 -18.18 1.92
N TYR A 84 27.48 -17.60 3.09
CA TYR A 84 28.77 -17.01 3.33
C TYR A 84 29.79 -18.15 3.24
N SER A 85 30.46 -18.28 2.10
CA SER A 85 31.69 -19.06 1.93
C SER A 85 32.62 -18.32 0.97
#